data_AF-A0A4Y7TCJ5-F1
#
_entry.id   AF-A0A4Y7TCJ5-F1
#
_cell.length_a   1.000
_cell.length_b   1.000
_cell.length_c   1.000
_cell.angle_alpha   90.00
_cell.angle_beta   90.00
_cell.angle_gamma   90.00
#
_symmetry.space_group_name_H-M   'P 1'
#
loop_
_entity.id
_entity.type
_entity.pdbx_description
1 polymer ?
#
loop_
_entity_poly.entity_id
_entity_poly.type
_entity_poly.pdbx_seq_one_letter_code
_entity_poly.pdbx_strand_id
1 'polypeptide(L)' 'MPAKKRCQFHRDTDSHCSSAALRIVGQCPHCRASFCGSHRLPEHHECSNLEDCRQQAFERNKSKLESERTVAPKIAAS' A
#
# COMPACT_ATOMS: atom_id res chain seq x y z
N MET A 1 -19.32 21.67 -12.06
CA MET A 1 -18.90 20.68 -11.04
C MET A 1 -17.71 19.90 -11.60
N PRO A 2 -16.62 19.67 -10.83
CA PRO A 2 -15.46 18.93 -11.34
C PRO A 2 -15.87 17.50 -11.71
N ALA A 3 -15.37 17.01 -12.84
CA ALA A 3 -15.72 15.69 -13.36
C ALA A 3 -15.36 14.60 -12.34
N LYS A 4 -16.28 13.64 -12.13
CA LYS A 4 -16.05 12.51 -11.22
C LYS A 4 -14.94 11.63 -11.80
N LYS A 5 -13.81 11.51 -11.08
CA LYS A 5 -12.74 10.58 -11.46
C LYS A 5 -13.28 9.15 -11.48
N ARG A 6 -12.91 8.39 -12.49
CA ARG A 6 -13.23 6.95 -12.60
C ARG A 6 -12.08 6.11 -12.06
N CYS A 7 -12.39 4.86 -11.74
CA CYS A 7 -11.39 3.86 -11.38
C CYS A 7 -10.37 3.74 -12.52
N GLN A 8 -9.09 3.66 -12.17
CA GLN A 8 -7.99 3.52 -13.14
C GLN A 8 -7.49 2.08 -13.27
N PHE A 9 -8.17 1.11 -12.64
CA PHE A 9 -7.86 -0.30 -12.80
C PHE A 9 -8.11 -0.73 -14.24
N HIS A 10 -7.09 -1.34 -14.87
CA HIS A 10 -7.16 -1.87 -16.24
C HIS A 10 -7.60 -0.83 -17.28
N ARG A 11 -7.19 0.43 -17.13
CA ARG A 11 -7.62 1.53 -18.02
C ARG A 11 -7.22 1.36 -19.49
N ASP A 12 -6.27 0.47 -19.77
CA ASP A 12 -5.71 0.17 -21.10
C ASP A 12 -6.20 -1.17 -21.67
N THR A 13 -6.98 -1.94 -20.91
CA THR A 13 -7.46 -3.27 -21.33
C THR A 13 -9.00 -3.30 -21.41
N ASP A 14 -9.55 -4.32 -22.06
CA ASP A 14 -11.00 -4.51 -22.20
C ASP A 14 -11.70 -4.65 -20.83
N SER A 15 -11.00 -5.20 -19.84
CA SER A 15 -11.43 -5.36 -18.45
C SER A 15 -11.33 -4.09 -17.59
N HIS A 16 -11.46 -2.91 -18.20
CA HIS A 16 -11.39 -1.64 -17.48
C HIS A 16 -12.55 -1.49 -16.48
N CYS A 17 -12.24 -1.05 -15.27
CA CYS A 17 -13.27 -0.83 -14.26
C CYS A 17 -14.03 0.47 -14.53
N SER A 18 -15.34 0.36 -14.82
CA SER A 18 -16.22 1.51 -15.09
C SER A 18 -16.72 2.24 -13.83
N SER A 19 -16.39 1.73 -12.64
CA SER A 19 -16.85 2.30 -11.36
C SER A 19 -16.25 3.68 -11.06
N ALA A 20 -16.98 4.49 -10.29
CA ALA A 20 -16.50 5.78 -9.82
C ALA A 20 -15.37 5.61 -8.79
N ALA A 21 -14.32 6.43 -8.90
CA ALA A 21 -13.27 6.46 -7.91
C ALA A 21 -13.76 7.15 -6.63
N LEU A 22 -13.29 6.67 -5.48
CA LEU A 22 -13.57 7.29 -4.19
C LEU A 22 -12.79 8.61 -4.06
N ARG A 23 -13.45 9.69 -3.65
CA ARG A 23 -12.83 11.03 -3.60
C ARG A 23 -11.78 11.19 -2.50
N ILE A 24 -11.98 10.55 -1.35
CA ILE A 24 -11.12 10.72 -0.17
C ILE A 24 -10.11 9.57 -0.08
N VAL A 25 -10.60 8.34 -0.11
CA VAL A 25 -9.79 7.12 0.10
C VAL A 25 -9.51 6.33 -1.18
N GLY A 26 -9.84 6.89 -2.35
CA GLY A 26 -9.65 6.21 -3.63
C GLY A 26 -8.26 6.37 -4.21
N GLN A 27 -7.44 7.28 -3.70
CA GLN A 27 -6.09 7.47 -4.20
C GLN A 27 -5.11 6.52 -3.52
N CYS A 28 -4.42 5.69 -4.31
CA CYS A 28 -3.35 4.84 -3.80
C CYS A 28 -2.12 5.71 -3.46
N PRO A 29 -1.53 5.58 -2.27
CA PRO A 29 -0.36 6.39 -1.89
C PRO A 29 0.92 6.01 -2.66
N HIS A 30 0.98 4.82 -3.24
CA HIS A 30 2.18 4.31 -3.93
C HIS A 30 2.21 4.69 -5.41
N CYS A 31 1.11 4.51 -6.15
CA CYS A 31 1.04 4.84 -7.58
C CYS A 31 0.29 6.14 -7.87
N ARG A 32 -0.31 6.78 -6.86
CA ARG A 32 -1.10 8.02 -6.94
C ARG A 32 -2.32 7.97 -7.89
N ALA A 33 -2.65 6.78 -8.40
CA ALA A 33 -3.84 6.52 -9.19
C ALA A 33 -5.10 6.45 -8.32
N SER A 34 -6.26 6.69 -8.93
CA SER A 34 -7.56 6.74 -8.26
C SER A 34 -8.41 5.49 -8.57
N PHE A 35 -9.00 4.90 -7.56
CA PHE A 35 -9.70 3.61 -7.61
C PHE A 35 -11.05 3.66 -6.89
N CYS A 36 -11.93 2.70 -7.22
CA CYS A 36 -13.21 2.49 -6.54
C CYS A 36 -13.05 1.74 -5.22
N GLY A 37 -14.13 1.56 -4.46
CA GLY A 37 -14.09 0.86 -3.16
C GLY A 37 -13.55 -0.57 -3.22
N SER A 38 -13.77 -1.26 -4.34
CA SER A 38 -13.27 -2.62 -4.60
C SER A 38 -11.79 -2.64 -4.96
N HIS A 39 -11.28 -1.64 -5.69
CA HIS A 39 -9.89 -1.63 -6.19
C HIS A 39 -8.96 -0.70 -5.40
N ARG A 40 -9.38 -0.15 -4.25
CA ARG A 40 -8.57 0.80 -3.47
C ARG A 40 -7.30 0.18 -2.86
N LEU A 41 -7.30 -1.13 -2.63
CA LEU A 41 -6.17 -1.84 -2.03
C LEU A 41 -5.11 -2.15 -3.09
N PRO A 42 -3.80 -2.02 -2.77
CA PRO A 42 -2.71 -2.33 -3.70
C PRO A 42 -2.83 -3.73 -4.31
N GLU A 43 -3.30 -4.70 -3.53
CA GLU A 43 -3.48 -6.10 -3.93
C GLU A 43 -4.61 -6.27 -4.95
N HIS A 44 -5.63 -5.42 -4.90
CA HIS A 44 -6.81 -5.53 -5.77
C HIS A 44 -6.61 -4.82 -7.10
N HIS A 45 -5.75 -3.80 -7.18
CA HIS A 45 -5.46 -3.10 -8.42
C HIS A 45 -4.11 -3.45 -9.04
N GLU A 46 -3.45 -4.49 -8.52
CA GLU A 46 -2.15 -4.97 -9.01
C GLU A 46 -1.15 -3.82 -9.11
N CYS A 47 -0.95 -3.11 -7.98
CA CYS A 47 -0.13 -1.91 -7.95
C CYS A 47 1.28 -2.18 -8.49
N SER A 48 1.73 -1.41 -9.47
CA SER A 48 3.08 -1.55 -10.05
C SER A 48 4.20 -1.37 -9.02
N ASN A 49 3.95 -0.60 -7.96
CA ASN A 49 4.88 -0.34 -6.86
C ASN A 49 4.66 -1.26 -5.64
N LEU A 50 3.99 -2.41 -5.81
CA LEU A 50 3.66 -3.31 -4.69
C LEU A 50 4.91 -3.99 -4.10
N GLU A 51 5.89 -4.34 -4.95
CA GLU A 51 7.16 -4.90 -4.51
C GLU A 51 7.98 -3.89 -3.69
N ASP A 52 8.11 -2.65 -4.17
CA ASP A 52 8.78 -1.57 -3.43
C ASP A 52 8.09 -1.27 -2.10
N CYS A 53 6.75 -1.24 -2.09
CA CYS A 53 5.97 -1.11 -0.86
C CYS A 53 6.26 -2.23 0.13
N ARG A 54 6.36 -3.48 -0.34
CA ARG A 54 6.66 -4.64 0.50
C ARG A 54 8.07 -4.53 1.08
N GLN A 55 9.04 -4.13 0.28
CA GLN A 55 10.43 -3.96 0.72
C GLN A 55 10.55 -2.84 1.78
N GLN A 56 9.92 -1.68 1.55
CA GLN A 56 9.88 -0.59 2.55
C GLN A 56 9.22 -1.02 3.86
N ALA A 57 8.10 -1.75 3.78
CA ALA A 57 7.44 -2.27 4.96
C ALA A 57 8.33 -3.27 5.71
N PHE A 58 9.02 -4.16 4.98
CA PHE A 58 9.96 -5.11 5.57
C PHE A 58 11.12 -4.41 6.27
N GLU A 59 11.74 -3.42 5.62
CA GLU A 59 12.87 -2.69 6.20
C GLU A 59 12.46 -1.92 7.45
N ARG A 60 11.32 -1.23 7.42
CA ARG A 60 10.78 -0.54 8.61
C ARG A 60 10.51 -1.49 9.76
N ASN A 61 9.88 -2.64 9.48
CA ASN A 61 9.62 -3.65 10.49
C ASN A 61 10.93 -4.23 11.04
N LYS A 62 11.91 -4.53 10.18
CA LYS A 62 13.23 -5.03 10.56
C LYS A 62 13.96 -4.02 11.46
N SER A 63 14.03 -2.75 11.07
CA SER A 63 14.66 -1.71 11.88
C SER A 63 13.98 -1.55 13.23
N LYS A 64 12.65 -1.61 13.27
CA LYS A 64 11.89 -1.53 14.51
C LYS A 64 12.14 -2.75 15.41
N LEU A 65 12.09 -3.96 14.86
CA LEU A 65 12.42 -5.21 15.57
C LEU A 65 13.83 -5.20 16.15
N GLU A 66 14.83 -4.79 15.37
CA GLU A 66 16.21 -4.70 15.85
C GLU A 66 16.37 -3.63 16.93
N SER A 67 15.64 -2.51 16.83
CA SER A 67 15.66 -1.44 17.83
C SER A 67 14.96 -1.82 19.14
N GLU A 68 13.92 -2.66 19.07
CA GLU A 68 13.16 -3.14 20.23
C GLU A 68 13.70 -4.46 20.78
N ARG A 69 14.80 -4.99 20.21
CA ARG A 69 15.43 -6.22 20.67
C ARG A 69 15.92 -6.07 22.11
N THR A 70 15.23 -6.72 23.04
CA THR A 70 15.68 -6.84 24.43
C THR A 70 16.96 -7.67 24.49
N VAL A 71 18.06 -7.07 24.97
CA VAL A 71 19.27 -7.80 25.35
C VAL A 71 19.07 -8.32 26.77
N ALA A 72 19.15 -9.64 26.96
CA ALA A 72 19.13 -10.21 28.31
C ALA A 72 20.34 -9.65 29.09
N PRO A 73 20.14 -9.01 30.26
CA PRO A 73 21.27 -8.62 31.09
C PRO A 73 22.01 -9.90 31.50
N LYS A 74 23.32 -9.93 31.28
CA LYS A 74 24.17 -10.99 31.82
C LYS A 74 24.07 -10.93 33.34
N ILE A 75 23.35 -11.88 33.94
CA ILE A 75 23.37 -12.07 35.39
C ILE A 75 24.77 -12.58 35.73
N ALA A 76 25.66 -11.69 36.17
CA ALA A 76 26.92 -12.08 36.78
C ALA A 76 26.59 -12.69 38.14
N ALA A 77 26.58 -14.03 38.20
CA ALA A 77 26.56 -14.74 39.47
C ALA A 77 27.85 -14.38 40.22
N SER A 78 27.68 -13.64 41.33
CA SER A 78 28.73 -13.38 42.32
C SER A 78 28.72 -14.47 43.37
#